data_AF-A0A9E3D2F9-F1
#
_entry.id   AF-A0A9E3D2F9-F1
#
_cell.length_a   1.000
_cell.length_b   1.000
_cell.length_c   1.000
_cell.angle_alpha   90.00
_cell.angle_beta   90.00
_cell.angle_gamma   90.00
#
_symmetry.space_group_name_H-M   'P 1'
#
loop_
_entity.id
_entity.type
_entity.pdbx_description
1 polymer ?
#
loop_
_entity_poly.entity_id
_entity_poly.type
_entity_poly.pdbx_seq_one_letter_code
_entity_poly.pdbx_strand_id
1 'polypeptide(L)'
;MIIRDFGSIANSDMRVIFATVSWEDCAYPEQELVFEIHDDGLDHAADEPSADAFLSACFPLASVHGESRVRVEGQPCPMLVEGLYTAHAWWTSWGGPSGMPSIEACGRMVRRGFTGDRRGVAFLSGGVDSLHMLMRNHRLYRQEDPAYIRDALFIHGFDIGKRARDPENDRFRRVLRHLQPLAAEAGLRLISCRTNLRHLPSKPDFWYHRHNGAALAAVGHAAISGTAFLFIGASHDIANPVPIGSHPAVDNLFSSQRVTVIHDGARYARFHKVRELASWPTALAALRVCPSNPGNELNCGVCEKCLRTRLELLAAGVEETATLGPSLTPIELWNNLGPVGDRAVTYEDLLTPLRARGLAALCEVLEEKIKAYRGGYGYHNPDLPQDG
;
A
#
# COMPACT_ATOMS: atom_id res chain seq x y z
N MET A 1 -22.69 -5.34 10.40
CA MET A 1 -22.36 -5.19 8.96
C MET A 1 -22.53 -6.54 8.31
N ILE A 2 -23.19 -6.59 7.15
CA ILE A 2 -23.49 -7.84 6.43
C ILE A 2 -22.82 -7.80 5.05
N ILE A 3 -22.12 -8.87 4.71
CA ILE A 3 -21.47 -9.11 3.41
C ILE A 3 -22.12 -10.36 2.81
N ARG A 4 -22.84 -10.22 1.69
CA ARG A 4 -23.69 -11.26 1.10
C ARG A 4 -23.76 -11.17 -0.42
N ASP A 5 -24.49 -12.08 -1.05
CA ASP A 5 -24.76 -12.11 -2.49
C ASP A 5 -23.47 -12.16 -3.31
N PHE A 6 -22.59 -13.09 -2.95
CA PHE A 6 -21.28 -13.24 -3.59
C PHE A 6 -21.46 -13.68 -5.04
N GLY A 7 -20.81 -12.97 -5.97
CA GLY A 7 -20.87 -13.28 -7.38
C GLY A 7 -19.50 -13.19 -8.05
N SER A 8 -19.36 -13.95 -9.13
CA SER A 8 -18.20 -13.90 -10.02
C SER A 8 -18.65 -13.91 -11.47
N ILE A 9 -18.05 -13.05 -12.29
CA ILE A 9 -18.21 -13.02 -13.74
C ILE A 9 -16.80 -13.14 -14.34
N ALA A 10 -16.61 -14.02 -15.32
CA ALA A 10 -15.32 -14.18 -15.98
C ALA A 10 -15.49 -14.29 -17.50
N ASN A 11 -14.54 -13.72 -18.23
CA ASN A 11 -14.36 -13.88 -19.67
C ASN A 11 -12.85 -14.07 -19.98
N SER A 12 -12.46 -14.07 -21.25
CA SER A 12 -11.06 -14.31 -21.65
C SER A 12 -10.07 -13.28 -21.11
N ASP A 13 -10.51 -12.05 -20.83
CA ASP A 13 -9.62 -10.92 -20.56
C ASP A 13 -9.70 -10.46 -19.10
N MET A 14 -10.82 -10.77 -18.42
CA MET A 14 -11.15 -10.18 -17.14
C MET A 14 -12.05 -11.08 -16.27
N ARG A 15 -11.82 -10.99 -14.96
CA ARG A 15 -12.64 -11.58 -13.90
C ARG A 15 -13.12 -10.51 -12.93
N VAL A 16 -14.43 -10.42 -12.73
CA VAL A 16 -15.06 -9.62 -11.68
C VAL A 16 -15.48 -10.53 -10.54
N ILE A 17 -15.16 -10.17 -9.31
CA ILE A 17 -15.84 -10.69 -8.12
C ILE A 17 -16.51 -9.53 -7.38
N PHE A 18 -17.69 -9.78 -6.83
CA PHE A 18 -18.46 -8.76 -6.12
C PHE A 18 -19.26 -9.35 -4.97
N ALA A 19 -19.64 -8.48 -4.03
CA ALA A 19 -20.54 -8.79 -2.92
C ALA A 19 -21.31 -7.54 -2.50
N THR A 20 -22.53 -7.74 -2.00
CA THR A 20 -23.35 -6.69 -1.40
C THR A 20 -22.88 -6.44 0.04
N VAL A 21 -22.61 -5.17 0.38
CA VAL A 21 -22.25 -4.72 1.72
C VAL A 21 -23.36 -3.82 2.28
N SER A 22 -23.93 -4.22 3.41
CA SER A 22 -24.90 -3.42 4.16
C SER A 22 -24.49 -3.24 5.62
N TRP A 23 -25.03 -2.18 6.24
CA TRP A 23 -24.69 -1.73 7.58
C TRP A 23 -25.85 -2.07 8.52
N GLU A 24 -25.55 -2.58 9.73
CA GLU A 24 -26.60 -2.96 10.69
C GLU A 24 -26.77 -1.88 11.75
N ASP A 25 -25.65 -1.40 12.29
CA ASP A 25 -25.64 -0.44 13.39
C ASP A 25 -25.47 1.01 12.91
N CYS A 26 -25.28 1.22 11.60
CA CYS A 26 -25.07 2.53 10.98
C CYS A 26 -26.02 2.76 9.78
N ALA A 27 -26.49 4.00 9.60
CA ALA A 27 -27.42 4.38 8.53
C ALA A 27 -26.72 4.74 7.21
N TYR A 28 -25.76 3.92 6.77
CA TYR A 28 -25.12 4.07 5.46
C TYR A 28 -25.86 3.27 4.39
N PRO A 29 -25.87 3.74 3.11
CA PRO A 29 -26.52 3.01 2.03
C PRO A 29 -25.84 1.66 1.80
N GLU A 30 -26.64 0.69 1.38
CA GLU A 30 -26.13 -0.56 0.83
C GLU A 30 -25.34 -0.28 -0.45
N GLN A 31 -24.20 -0.95 -0.60
CA GLN A 31 -23.31 -0.79 -1.74
C GLN A 31 -22.74 -2.14 -2.19
N GLU A 32 -22.60 -2.32 -3.49
CA GLU A 32 -21.83 -3.43 -4.05
C GLU A 32 -20.34 -3.11 -3.95
N LEU A 33 -19.56 -4.01 -3.35
CA LEU A 33 -18.09 -3.96 -3.35
C LEU A 33 -17.57 -4.86 -4.48
N VAL A 34 -16.75 -4.30 -5.36
CA VAL A 34 -16.29 -4.95 -6.59
C VAL A 34 -14.76 -5.01 -6.63
N PHE A 35 -14.24 -6.14 -7.11
CA PHE A 35 -12.87 -6.31 -7.56
C PHE A 35 -12.89 -6.83 -9.01
N GLU A 36 -12.38 -6.04 -9.94
CA GLU A 36 -12.28 -6.34 -11.36
C GLU A 36 -10.81 -6.55 -11.71
N ILE A 37 -10.45 -7.77 -12.08
CA ILE A 37 -9.08 -8.23 -12.30
C ILE A 37 -8.86 -8.49 -13.78
N HIS A 38 -7.86 -7.83 -14.35
CA HIS A 38 -7.39 -8.04 -15.73
C HIS A 38 -6.02 -8.71 -15.68
N ASP A 39 -5.90 -9.84 -16.38
CA ASP A 39 -4.67 -10.62 -16.50
C ASP A 39 -4.66 -11.27 -17.90
N ASP A 40 -3.68 -10.90 -18.72
CA ASP A 40 -3.55 -11.35 -20.11
C ASP A 40 -3.07 -12.82 -20.23
N GLY A 41 -2.84 -13.52 -19.11
CA GLY A 41 -2.10 -14.79 -19.08
C GLY A 41 -2.81 -16.01 -18.47
N LEU A 42 -4.09 -15.94 -18.11
CA LEU A 42 -4.83 -17.08 -17.55
C LEU A 42 -6.16 -17.31 -18.25
N ASP A 43 -6.51 -18.58 -18.49
CA ASP A 43 -7.92 -18.97 -18.63
C ASP A 43 -8.61 -18.62 -17.31
N HIS A 44 -9.38 -17.54 -17.31
CA HIS A 44 -10.18 -17.11 -16.17
C HIS A 44 -11.37 -18.07 -16.01
N ALA A 45 -11.14 -19.25 -15.45
CA ALA A 45 -12.24 -19.99 -14.87
C ALA A 45 -12.88 -19.12 -13.77
N ALA A 46 -14.21 -19.12 -13.71
CA ALA A 46 -14.92 -18.49 -12.60
C ALA A 46 -14.59 -19.24 -11.31
N ASP A 47 -13.52 -18.83 -10.63
CA ASP A 47 -13.21 -19.25 -9.27
C ASP A 47 -14.28 -18.67 -8.33
N GLU A 48 -14.65 -19.43 -7.29
CA GLU A 48 -15.55 -18.95 -6.24
C GLU A 48 -15.02 -17.64 -5.63
N PRO A 49 -15.88 -16.63 -5.41
CA PRO A 49 -15.48 -15.36 -4.79
C PRO A 49 -14.85 -15.60 -3.42
N SER A 50 -13.71 -14.94 -3.17
CA SER A 50 -12.96 -15.14 -1.93
C SER A 50 -13.57 -14.36 -0.77
N ALA A 51 -14.19 -15.05 0.19
CA ALA A 51 -14.64 -14.47 1.46
C ALA A 51 -13.52 -13.73 2.20
N ASP A 52 -12.27 -14.22 2.10
CA ASP A 52 -11.10 -13.56 2.68
C ASP A 52 -10.91 -12.13 2.14
N ALA A 53 -11.23 -11.90 0.86
CA ALA A 53 -11.06 -10.60 0.23
C ALA A 53 -12.05 -9.58 0.78
N PHE A 54 -13.34 -9.91 0.77
CA PHE A 54 -14.38 -9.04 1.28
C PHE A 54 -14.25 -8.82 2.79
N LEU A 55 -13.93 -9.86 3.57
CA LEU A 55 -13.73 -9.72 5.01
C LEU A 55 -12.54 -8.80 5.33
N SER A 56 -11.40 -8.97 4.65
CA SER A 56 -10.22 -8.11 4.82
C SER A 56 -10.53 -6.64 4.48
N ALA A 57 -11.35 -6.40 3.45
CA ALA A 57 -11.78 -5.06 3.06
C ALA A 57 -12.72 -4.41 4.09
N CYS A 58 -13.69 -5.18 4.59
CA CYS A 58 -14.84 -4.67 5.33
C CYS A 58 -14.66 -4.67 6.85
N PHE A 59 -13.90 -5.60 7.44
CA PHE A 59 -13.73 -5.68 8.89
C PHE A 59 -13.18 -4.38 9.52
N PRO A 60 -12.13 -3.73 8.96
CA PRO A 60 -11.65 -2.45 9.49
C PRO A 60 -12.71 -1.35 9.42
N LEU A 61 -13.54 -1.36 8.36
CA LEU A 61 -14.64 -0.39 8.17
C LEU A 61 -15.75 -0.60 9.20
N ALA A 62 -16.15 -1.86 9.44
CA ALA A 62 -17.11 -2.20 10.48
C ALA A 62 -16.64 -1.73 11.86
N SER A 63 -15.37 -1.99 12.20
CA SER A 63 -14.80 -1.58 13.49
C SER A 63 -14.76 -0.06 13.66
N VAL A 64 -14.29 0.69 12.66
CA VAL A 64 -14.17 2.15 12.80
C VAL A 64 -15.53 2.85 12.92
N HIS A 65 -16.59 2.25 12.36
CA HIS A 65 -17.96 2.76 12.47
C HIS A 65 -18.75 2.19 13.65
N GLY A 66 -18.18 1.26 14.41
CA GLY A 66 -18.80 0.75 15.64
C GLY A 66 -19.87 -0.31 15.42
N GLU A 67 -19.81 -1.04 14.31
CA GLU A 67 -20.65 -2.22 14.10
C GLU A 67 -20.31 -3.29 15.14
N SER A 68 -21.35 -3.89 15.72
CA SER A 68 -21.27 -4.94 16.73
C SER A 68 -20.75 -6.26 16.15
N ARG A 69 -21.00 -6.52 14.87
CA ARG A 69 -20.57 -7.72 14.16
C ARG A 69 -20.32 -7.49 12.67
N VAL A 70 -19.60 -8.43 12.06
CA VAL A 70 -19.47 -8.62 10.60
C VAL A 70 -19.98 -10.01 10.26
N ARG A 71 -21.14 -10.08 9.61
CA ARG A 71 -21.69 -11.32 9.06
C ARG A 71 -21.23 -11.46 7.62
N VAL A 72 -20.60 -12.58 7.27
CA VAL A 72 -20.07 -12.83 5.93
C VAL A 72 -20.64 -14.14 5.36
N GLU A 73 -21.17 -14.07 4.14
CA GLU A 73 -21.53 -15.25 3.35
C GLU A 73 -20.25 -15.96 2.87
N GLY A 74 -20.16 -17.26 3.11
CA GLY A 74 -18.95 -18.05 2.88
C GLY A 74 -18.16 -18.34 4.16
N GLN A 75 -17.00 -18.97 3.98
CA GLN A 75 -16.14 -19.45 5.06
C GLN A 75 -14.76 -18.81 4.93
N PRO A 76 -14.52 -17.63 5.54
CA PRO A 76 -13.20 -17.04 5.57
C PRO A 76 -12.21 -17.98 6.28
N CYS A 77 -10.94 -17.86 5.93
CA CYS A 77 -9.88 -18.64 6.52
C CYS A 77 -9.76 -18.31 8.02
N PRO A 78 -9.74 -19.30 8.92
CA PRO A 78 -9.58 -19.06 10.35
C PRO A 78 -8.30 -18.30 10.70
N MET A 79 -7.22 -18.50 9.93
CA MET A 79 -5.97 -17.75 10.09
C MET A 79 -6.19 -16.24 9.88
N LEU A 80 -6.98 -15.87 8.87
CA LEU A 80 -7.32 -14.48 8.62
C LEU A 80 -8.24 -13.94 9.71
N VAL A 81 -9.22 -14.72 10.16
CA VAL A 81 -10.14 -14.31 11.24
C VAL A 81 -9.38 -13.98 12.52
N GLU A 82 -8.52 -14.88 13.00
CA GLU A 82 -7.67 -14.63 14.18
C GLU A 82 -6.69 -13.46 13.96
N GLY A 83 -6.16 -13.36 12.75
CA GLY A 83 -5.30 -12.26 12.35
C GLY A 83 -5.99 -10.90 12.38
N LEU A 84 -7.25 -10.80 11.94
CA LEU A 84 -8.06 -9.58 11.99
C LEU A 84 -8.35 -9.13 13.43
N TYR A 85 -8.67 -10.08 14.33
CA TYR A 85 -8.80 -9.76 15.76
C TYR A 85 -7.49 -9.26 16.36
N THR A 86 -6.37 -9.89 16.02
CA THR A 86 -5.05 -9.44 16.50
C THR A 86 -4.67 -8.08 15.92
N ALA A 87 -4.96 -7.82 14.65
CA ALA A 87 -4.76 -6.53 14.00
C ALA A 87 -5.61 -5.43 14.65
N HIS A 88 -6.85 -5.76 15.02
CA HIS A 88 -7.71 -4.86 15.79
C HIS A 88 -7.11 -4.50 17.13
N ALA A 89 -6.61 -5.48 17.88
CA ALA A 89 -5.94 -5.23 19.16
C ALA A 89 -4.73 -4.27 19.01
N TRP A 90 -3.93 -4.43 17.96
CA TRP A 90 -2.86 -3.46 17.63
C TRP A 90 -3.41 -2.06 17.34
N TRP A 91 -4.45 -1.96 16.51
CA TRP A 91 -5.08 -0.68 16.21
C TRP A 91 -5.64 0.01 17.46
N THR A 92 -6.29 -0.72 18.36
CA THR A 92 -6.76 -0.21 19.65
C THR A 92 -5.59 0.29 20.50
N SER A 93 -4.49 -0.47 20.58
CA SER A 93 -3.27 -0.06 21.30
C SER A 93 -2.66 1.23 20.75
N TRP A 94 -2.89 1.55 19.48
CA TRP A 94 -2.44 2.78 18.83
C TRP A 94 -3.48 3.90 18.87
N GLY A 95 -4.47 3.84 19.77
CA GLY A 95 -5.54 4.84 19.91
C GLY A 95 -6.66 4.70 18.87
N GLY A 96 -6.83 3.52 18.28
CA GLY A 96 -7.96 3.17 17.42
C GLY A 96 -9.26 2.84 18.17
N PRO A 97 -10.31 2.41 17.46
CA PRO A 97 -11.58 2.02 18.09
C PRO A 97 -11.38 0.86 19.07
N SER A 98 -12.06 0.92 20.23
CA SER A 98 -12.04 -0.14 21.23
C SER A 98 -13.10 -1.22 21.00
N GLY A 99 -14.19 -0.88 20.29
CA GLY A 99 -15.22 -1.85 19.90
C GLY A 99 -14.70 -2.78 18.80
N MET A 100 -14.47 -4.05 19.14
CA MET A 100 -14.13 -5.11 18.20
C MET A 100 -15.41 -5.80 17.72
N PRO A 101 -15.76 -5.73 16.43
CA PRO A 101 -16.89 -6.48 15.89
C PRO A 101 -16.62 -7.99 15.98
N SER A 102 -17.62 -8.80 16.35
CA SER A 102 -17.53 -10.26 16.16
C SER A 102 -17.60 -10.62 14.66
N ILE A 103 -16.98 -11.73 14.25
CA ILE A 103 -17.05 -12.23 12.87
C ILE A 103 -17.92 -13.49 12.83
N GLU A 104 -18.99 -13.44 12.03
CA GLU A 104 -19.96 -14.53 11.88
C GLU A 104 -19.97 -15.06 10.44
N ALA A 105 -19.43 -16.26 10.23
CA ALA A 105 -19.40 -16.91 8.92
C ALA A 105 -20.69 -17.73 8.69
N CYS A 106 -21.35 -17.51 7.57
CA CYS A 106 -22.58 -18.22 7.19
C CYS A 106 -22.38 -19.02 5.90
N GLY A 107 -22.71 -20.31 5.92
CA GLY A 107 -22.72 -21.17 4.72
C GLY A 107 -21.85 -22.42 4.86
N ARG A 108 -22.17 -23.45 4.07
CA ARG A 108 -21.35 -24.66 3.93
C ARG A 108 -20.50 -24.52 2.68
N MET A 109 -19.18 -24.54 2.81
CA MET A 109 -18.28 -24.66 1.66
C MET A 109 -17.31 -25.80 1.90
N VAL A 110 -17.11 -26.62 0.87
CA VAL A 110 -16.09 -27.67 0.86
C VAL A 110 -14.76 -26.97 0.67
N ARG A 111 -13.88 -26.99 1.68
CA ARG A 111 -12.50 -26.53 1.49
C ARG A 111 -11.85 -27.38 0.40
N ARG A 112 -11.73 -26.83 -0.80
CA ARG A 112 -10.88 -27.44 -1.82
C ARG A 112 -9.44 -27.34 -1.33
N GLY A 113 -8.71 -28.46 -1.38
CA GLY A 113 -7.29 -28.46 -1.10
C GLY A 113 -6.59 -27.46 -2.02
N PHE A 114 -5.65 -26.71 -1.47
CA PHE A 114 -4.81 -25.84 -2.29
C PHE A 114 -3.86 -26.72 -3.08
N THR A 115 -4.03 -26.76 -4.40
CA THR A 115 -3.14 -27.50 -5.31
C THR A 115 -2.32 -26.50 -6.14
N GLY A 116 -1.08 -26.86 -6.46
CA GLY A 116 -0.15 -26.01 -7.21
C GLY A 116 0.93 -25.35 -6.35
N ASP A 117 2.00 -24.94 -7.02
CA ASP A 117 3.15 -24.29 -6.38
C ASP A 117 2.82 -22.86 -5.95
N ARG A 118 3.37 -22.45 -4.80
CA ARG A 118 3.29 -21.06 -4.35
C ARG A 118 4.09 -20.18 -5.30
N ARG A 119 3.53 -19.02 -5.64
CA ARG A 119 4.24 -18.00 -6.44
C ARG A 119 4.40 -16.69 -5.68
N GLY A 120 5.47 -15.96 -6.00
CA GLY A 120 5.71 -14.60 -5.51
C GLY A 120 4.91 -13.57 -6.30
N VAL A 121 4.05 -12.85 -5.60
CA VAL A 121 3.23 -11.74 -6.14
C VAL A 121 3.53 -10.49 -5.32
N ALA A 122 3.73 -9.35 -5.98
CA ALA A 122 4.02 -8.09 -5.32
C ALA A 122 3.06 -6.98 -5.69
N PHE A 123 2.78 -6.06 -4.78
CA PHE A 123 2.16 -4.78 -5.17
C PHE A 123 3.21 -3.86 -5.81
N LEU A 124 2.94 -3.41 -7.04
CA LEU A 124 3.86 -2.57 -7.81
C LEU A 124 3.18 -1.27 -8.23
N SER A 125 3.38 -0.20 -7.47
CA SER A 125 2.76 1.12 -7.73
C SER A 125 3.63 2.08 -8.53
N GLY A 126 4.90 1.71 -8.77
CA GLY A 126 5.96 2.61 -9.23
C GLY A 126 6.56 3.47 -8.11
N GLY A 127 6.10 3.34 -6.86
CA GLY A 127 6.69 4.03 -5.71
C GLY A 127 8.01 3.42 -5.27
N VAL A 128 8.82 4.22 -4.56
CA VAL A 128 10.13 3.82 -4.01
C VAL A 128 10.07 2.49 -3.27
N ASP A 129 9.08 2.33 -2.38
CA ASP A 129 8.99 1.13 -1.54
C ASP A 129 8.70 -0.14 -2.37
N SER A 130 7.76 -0.07 -3.32
CA SER A 130 7.45 -1.21 -4.20
C SER A 130 8.60 -1.56 -5.14
N LEU A 131 9.30 -0.55 -5.68
CA LEU A 131 10.44 -0.77 -6.59
C LEU A 131 11.64 -1.37 -5.83
N HIS A 132 11.92 -0.88 -4.62
CA HIS A 132 13.00 -1.40 -3.80
C HIS A 132 12.71 -2.84 -3.33
N MET A 133 11.48 -3.14 -2.93
CA MET A 133 11.04 -4.50 -2.60
C MET A 133 11.30 -5.47 -3.77
N LEU A 134 10.90 -5.08 -4.99
CA LEU A 134 11.15 -5.86 -6.20
C LEU A 134 12.66 -6.08 -6.45
N MET A 135 13.46 -5.01 -6.42
CA MET A 135 14.91 -5.06 -6.57
C MET A 135 15.55 -6.03 -5.57
N ARG A 136 15.15 -5.91 -4.29
CA ARG A 136 15.68 -6.73 -3.20
C ARG A 136 15.33 -8.20 -3.37
N ASN A 137 14.10 -8.49 -3.79
CA ASN A 137 13.65 -9.85 -4.04
C ASN A 137 14.48 -10.50 -5.17
N HIS A 138 14.58 -9.84 -6.34
CA HIS A 138 15.33 -10.38 -7.48
C HIS A 138 16.83 -10.52 -7.24
N ARG A 139 17.40 -9.75 -6.30
CA ARG A 139 18.80 -9.91 -5.86
C ARG A 139 19.01 -11.05 -4.86
N LEU A 140 17.99 -11.43 -4.09
CA LEU A 140 18.09 -12.38 -2.99
C LEU A 140 17.63 -13.79 -3.38
N TYR A 141 16.51 -13.88 -4.07
CA TYR A 141 15.89 -15.14 -4.46
C TYR A 141 16.39 -15.58 -5.83
N ARG A 142 16.53 -16.89 -6.00
CA ARG A 142 16.79 -17.50 -7.31
C ARG A 142 15.49 -17.60 -8.10
N GLN A 143 15.60 -17.67 -9.42
CA GLN A 143 14.43 -17.78 -10.30
C GLN A 143 13.66 -19.08 -10.15
N GLU A 144 14.16 -20.07 -9.40
CA GLU A 144 13.44 -21.31 -9.08
C GLU A 144 12.73 -21.22 -7.73
N ASP A 145 13.05 -20.22 -6.90
CA ASP A 145 12.44 -20.09 -5.58
C ASP A 145 10.95 -19.73 -5.72
N PRO A 146 10.06 -20.38 -4.93
CA PRO A 146 8.62 -20.08 -4.93
C PRO A 146 8.31 -18.61 -4.61
N ALA A 147 9.14 -17.97 -3.79
CA ALA A 147 8.98 -16.59 -3.34
C ALA A 147 9.61 -15.54 -4.29
N TYR A 148 10.28 -15.96 -5.37
CA TYR A 148 10.74 -15.05 -6.41
C TYR A 148 9.54 -14.36 -7.07
N ILE A 149 9.56 -13.03 -7.14
CA ILE A 149 8.42 -12.26 -7.64
C ILE A 149 8.34 -12.42 -9.17
N ARG A 150 7.23 -12.97 -9.65
CA ARG A 150 6.91 -13.10 -11.10
C ARG A 150 5.64 -12.36 -11.49
N ASP A 151 4.76 -12.11 -10.51
CA ASP A 151 3.52 -11.38 -10.72
C ASP A 151 3.57 -10.04 -9.98
N ALA A 152 3.05 -9.00 -10.61
CA ALA A 152 2.94 -7.68 -10.04
C ALA A 152 1.51 -7.15 -10.14
N LEU A 153 0.89 -6.90 -8.99
CA LEU A 153 -0.44 -6.31 -8.86
C LEU A 153 -0.36 -4.77 -8.89
N PHE A 154 -1.11 -4.16 -9.81
CA PHE A 154 -1.31 -2.71 -9.86
C PHE A 154 -2.79 -2.34 -9.67
N ILE A 155 -3.07 -1.35 -8.84
CA ILE A 155 -4.43 -1.11 -8.32
C ILE A 155 -5.01 0.21 -8.86
N HIS A 156 -6.22 0.13 -9.41
CA HIS A 156 -7.15 1.25 -9.54
C HIS A 156 -8.17 1.21 -8.39
N GLY A 157 -8.35 2.32 -7.69
CA GLY A 157 -9.26 2.46 -6.56
C GLY A 157 -8.59 2.98 -5.28
N PHE A 158 -7.24 2.97 -5.23
CA PHE A 158 -6.48 3.36 -4.03
C PHE A 158 -5.86 4.74 -4.14
N ASP A 159 -4.75 4.88 -4.85
CA ASP A 159 -4.06 6.15 -5.08
C ASP A 159 -4.43 6.80 -6.43
N ILE A 160 -5.08 6.02 -7.31
CA ILE A 160 -5.75 6.42 -8.55
C ILE A 160 -7.20 5.95 -8.46
N GLY A 161 -8.19 6.75 -8.83
CA GLY A 161 -9.61 6.37 -8.85
C GLY A 161 -10.23 6.22 -7.45
N LYS A 162 -9.65 6.90 -6.47
CA LYS A 162 -9.99 6.75 -5.04
C LYS A 162 -11.37 7.29 -4.65
N ARG A 163 -12.00 8.08 -5.51
CA ARG A 163 -13.38 8.58 -5.33
C ARG A 163 -14.19 8.23 -6.58
N ALA A 164 -15.48 7.96 -6.40
CA ALA A 164 -16.39 7.58 -7.48
C ALA A 164 -16.46 8.60 -8.64
N ARG A 165 -16.20 9.87 -8.36
CA ARG A 165 -16.24 10.95 -9.36
C ARG A 165 -14.93 11.20 -10.10
N ASP A 166 -13.86 10.47 -9.80
CA ASP A 166 -12.53 10.72 -10.35
C ASP A 166 -12.39 9.96 -11.71
N PRO A 167 -12.42 10.62 -12.89
CA PRO A 167 -12.29 9.95 -14.19
C PRO A 167 -10.82 9.61 -14.48
N GLU A 168 -10.17 8.85 -13.61
CA GLU A 168 -8.72 8.61 -13.64
C GLU A 168 -8.30 7.38 -14.46
N ASN A 169 -9.15 6.93 -15.38
CA ASN A 169 -8.85 5.81 -16.28
C ASN A 169 -7.63 6.08 -17.15
N ASP A 170 -7.48 7.30 -17.67
CA ASP A 170 -6.34 7.66 -18.50
C ASP A 170 -5.05 7.75 -17.68
N ARG A 171 -5.15 8.20 -16.42
CA ARG A 171 -4.03 8.19 -15.47
C ARG A 171 -3.60 6.74 -15.18
N PHE A 172 -4.56 5.85 -14.93
CA PHE A 172 -4.29 4.43 -14.69
C PHE A 172 -3.60 3.76 -15.87
N ARG A 173 -4.14 3.91 -17.08
CA ARG A 173 -3.51 3.38 -18.32
C ARG A 173 -2.13 3.97 -18.55
N ARG A 174 -1.95 5.26 -18.26
CA ARG A 174 -0.63 5.92 -18.36
C ARG A 174 0.38 5.29 -17.41
N VAL A 175 0.04 5.13 -16.13
CA VAL A 175 0.96 4.51 -15.16
C VAL A 175 1.29 3.08 -15.55
N LEU A 176 0.30 2.28 -16.00
CA LEU A 176 0.56 0.95 -16.54
C LEU A 176 1.55 0.97 -17.70
N ARG A 177 1.40 1.89 -18.67
CA ARG A 177 2.37 2.03 -19.78
C ARG A 177 3.79 2.37 -19.31
N HIS A 178 3.93 3.14 -18.23
CA HIS A 178 5.25 3.42 -17.65
C HIS A 178 5.83 2.25 -16.85
N LEU A 179 4.99 1.37 -16.30
CA LEU A 179 5.43 0.14 -15.65
C LEU A 179 5.79 -0.97 -16.63
N GLN A 180 5.26 -0.95 -17.87
CA GLN A 180 5.49 -1.99 -18.87
C GLN A 180 6.98 -2.25 -19.19
N PRO A 181 7.84 -1.25 -19.45
CA PRO A 181 9.26 -1.50 -19.70
C PRO A 181 9.96 -2.17 -18.50
N LEU A 182 9.67 -1.71 -17.29
CA LEU A 182 10.19 -2.30 -16.06
C LEU A 182 9.72 -3.74 -15.90
N ALA A 183 8.44 -4.01 -16.14
CA ALA A 183 7.88 -5.34 -16.04
C ALA A 183 8.51 -6.29 -17.07
N ALA A 184 8.70 -5.85 -18.31
CA ALA A 184 9.37 -6.63 -19.34
C ALA A 184 10.83 -6.95 -18.97
N GLU A 185 11.60 -5.96 -18.49
CA GLU A 185 12.98 -6.16 -18.04
C GLU A 185 13.07 -7.13 -16.85
N ALA A 186 12.15 -6.99 -15.89
CA ALA A 186 12.14 -7.77 -14.67
C ALA A 186 11.44 -9.15 -14.82
N GLY A 187 10.95 -9.49 -16.02
CA GLY A 187 10.24 -10.74 -16.28
C GLY A 187 8.91 -10.87 -15.51
N LEU A 188 8.23 -9.75 -15.29
CA LEU A 188 6.99 -9.68 -14.53
C LEU A 188 5.76 -9.77 -15.42
N ARG A 189 4.78 -10.55 -14.96
CA ARG A 189 3.40 -10.46 -15.41
C ARG A 189 2.68 -9.37 -14.64
N LEU A 190 2.18 -8.35 -15.35
CA LEU A 190 1.40 -7.27 -14.74
C LEU A 190 -0.07 -7.68 -14.66
N ILE A 191 -0.60 -7.73 -13.45
CA ILE A 191 -2.01 -7.98 -13.15
C ILE A 191 -2.60 -6.68 -12.65
N SER A 192 -3.72 -6.26 -13.24
CA SER A 192 -4.37 -5.01 -12.86
C SER A 192 -5.67 -5.30 -12.10
N CYS A 193 -5.89 -4.64 -10.97
CA CYS A 193 -7.10 -4.78 -10.18
C CYS A 193 -7.78 -3.43 -10.01
N ARG A 194 -9.05 -3.33 -10.42
CA ARG A 194 -9.91 -2.18 -10.17
C ARG A 194 -10.88 -2.49 -9.04
N THR A 195 -11.02 -1.58 -8.09
CA THR A 195 -11.96 -1.72 -6.98
C THR A 195 -12.57 -0.39 -6.56
N ASN A 196 -13.79 -0.45 -6.04
CA ASN A 196 -14.48 0.67 -5.42
C ASN A 196 -14.40 0.65 -3.88
N LEU A 197 -13.50 -0.15 -3.28
CA LEU A 197 -13.34 -0.28 -1.82
C LEU A 197 -13.26 1.07 -1.10
N ARG A 198 -12.51 2.05 -1.64
CA ARG A 198 -12.38 3.40 -1.04
C ARG A 198 -13.61 4.29 -1.22
N HIS A 199 -14.61 3.86 -1.99
CA HIS A 199 -15.87 4.55 -2.16
C HIS A 199 -16.88 4.18 -1.06
N LEU A 200 -16.60 3.12 -0.28
CA LEU A 200 -17.35 2.80 0.92
C LEU A 200 -17.15 3.90 2.00
N PRO A 201 -18.16 4.17 2.83
CA PRO A 201 -18.09 5.15 3.90
C PRO A 201 -16.89 4.91 4.82
N SER A 202 -16.06 5.94 4.99
CA SER A 202 -14.89 5.90 5.87
C SER A 202 -14.75 7.21 6.64
N LYS A 203 -14.06 7.17 7.78
CA LYS A 203 -13.74 8.36 8.58
C LYS A 203 -12.48 9.06 8.04
N PRO A 204 -12.29 10.37 8.30
CA PRO A 204 -11.02 11.05 8.02
C PRO A 204 -9.83 10.28 8.60
N ASP A 205 -8.71 10.27 7.85
CA ASP A 205 -7.42 9.63 8.20
C ASP A 205 -7.43 8.11 8.46
N PHE A 206 -8.60 7.47 8.53
CA PHE A 206 -8.76 6.03 8.69
C PHE A 206 -7.98 5.22 7.66
N TRP A 207 -7.98 5.68 6.41
CA TRP A 207 -7.23 5.02 5.33
C TRP A 207 -5.74 4.87 5.67
N TYR A 208 -5.11 5.97 6.08
CA TYR A 208 -3.68 6.01 6.38
C TYR A 208 -3.38 5.22 7.66
N HIS A 209 -4.21 5.37 8.68
CA HIS A 209 -3.90 4.84 10.01
C HIS A 209 -4.30 3.39 10.25
N ARG A 210 -5.30 2.86 9.53
CA ARG A 210 -5.93 1.58 9.89
C ARG A 210 -6.30 0.68 8.72
N HIS A 211 -6.46 1.21 7.50
CA HIS A 211 -7.09 0.43 6.42
C HIS A 211 -6.14 -0.02 5.32
N ASN A 212 -5.14 0.78 4.95
CA ASN A 212 -4.37 0.54 3.72
C ASN A 212 -3.71 -0.86 3.63
N GLY A 213 -3.18 -1.42 4.73
CA GLY A 213 -2.64 -2.80 4.76
C GLY A 213 -3.70 -3.87 4.51
N ALA A 214 -4.82 -3.80 5.24
CA ALA A 214 -5.95 -4.71 5.07
C ALA A 214 -6.59 -4.60 3.67
N ALA A 215 -6.65 -3.39 3.11
CA ALA A 215 -7.15 -3.14 1.76
C ALA A 215 -6.22 -3.74 0.69
N LEU A 216 -4.89 -3.63 0.85
CA LEU A 216 -3.93 -4.33 0.00
C LEU A 216 -4.12 -5.85 0.09
N ALA A 217 -4.20 -6.41 1.30
CA ALA A 217 -4.46 -7.84 1.48
C ALA A 217 -5.78 -8.28 0.84
N ALA A 218 -6.85 -7.47 0.93
CA ALA A 218 -8.12 -7.73 0.27
C ALA A 218 -7.97 -7.89 -1.25
N VAL A 219 -7.23 -6.98 -1.90
CA VAL A 219 -6.93 -7.08 -3.33
C VAL A 219 -6.12 -8.34 -3.65
N GLY A 220 -5.13 -8.68 -2.81
CA GLY A 220 -4.35 -9.90 -3.00
C GLY A 220 -5.22 -11.16 -2.92
N HIS A 221 -6.10 -11.24 -1.92
CA HIS A 221 -7.05 -12.34 -1.76
C HIS A 221 -8.04 -12.43 -2.92
N ALA A 222 -8.45 -11.29 -3.49
CA ALA A 222 -9.33 -11.24 -4.65
C ALA A 222 -8.61 -11.70 -5.94
N ALA A 223 -7.42 -11.15 -6.21
CA ALA A 223 -6.77 -11.28 -7.50
C ALA A 223 -5.98 -12.59 -7.69
N ILE A 224 -5.44 -13.17 -6.62
CA ILE A 224 -4.60 -14.36 -6.70
C ILE A 224 -5.45 -15.62 -6.77
N SER A 225 -5.48 -16.30 -7.92
CA SER A 225 -5.93 -17.70 -7.99
C SER A 225 -4.82 -18.64 -7.46
N GLY A 226 -5.16 -19.66 -6.68
CA GLY A 226 -4.18 -20.58 -6.08
C GLY A 226 -3.42 -19.99 -4.87
N THR A 227 -2.24 -20.55 -4.57
CA THR A 227 -1.44 -20.13 -3.39
C THR A 227 -0.32 -19.16 -3.74
N ALA A 228 -0.02 -18.23 -2.83
CA ALA A 228 1.01 -17.21 -3.08
C ALA A 228 1.67 -16.66 -1.83
N PHE A 229 2.87 -16.12 -2.04
CA PHE A 229 3.49 -15.13 -1.17
C PHE A 229 3.17 -13.75 -1.72
N LEU A 230 2.41 -12.95 -0.96
CA LEU A 230 2.01 -11.59 -1.34
C LEU A 230 2.89 -10.57 -0.63
N PHE A 231 3.73 -9.87 -1.38
CA PHE A 231 4.65 -8.89 -0.85
C PHE A 231 4.06 -7.47 -0.85
N ILE A 232 4.11 -6.82 0.31
CA ILE A 232 3.76 -5.42 0.56
C ILE A 232 5.04 -4.67 0.93
N GLY A 233 5.36 -3.60 0.19
CA GLY A 233 6.53 -2.77 0.46
C GLY A 233 6.30 -1.84 1.66
N ALA A 234 7.18 -1.94 2.65
CA ALA A 234 7.15 -1.13 3.87
C ALA A 234 7.31 0.36 3.54
N SER A 235 6.47 1.23 4.12
CA SER A 235 6.63 2.69 3.99
C SER A 235 7.66 3.27 4.97
N HIS A 236 7.65 2.78 6.21
CA HIS A 236 8.51 3.25 7.30
C HIS A 236 9.48 2.16 7.73
N ASP A 237 10.63 2.56 8.26
CA ASP A 237 11.59 1.63 8.85
C ASP A 237 11.28 1.34 10.33
N ILE A 238 11.77 0.20 10.81
CA ILE A 238 11.55 -0.27 12.18
C ILE A 238 12.20 0.65 13.23
N ALA A 239 13.24 1.40 12.88
CA ALA A 239 13.87 2.33 13.83
C ALA A 239 12.99 3.56 14.08
N ASN A 240 12.10 3.89 13.14
CA ASN A 240 11.16 5.01 13.23
C ASN A 240 9.73 4.55 12.92
N PRO A 241 9.14 3.67 13.74
CA PRO A 241 7.84 3.08 13.44
C PRO A 241 6.74 4.13 13.58
N VAL A 242 5.81 4.15 12.62
CA VAL A 242 4.59 4.97 12.68
C VAL A 242 3.38 4.05 12.67
N PRO A 243 2.40 4.21 13.58
CA PRO A 243 1.23 3.35 13.67
C PRO A 243 0.23 3.63 12.54
N ILE A 244 0.57 3.15 11.35
CA ILE A 244 -0.23 3.22 10.12
C ILE A 244 -0.88 1.86 9.81
N GLY A 245 -1.85 1.85 8.89
CA GLY A 245 -2.63 0.64 8.60
C GLY A 245 -1.83 -0.49 7.96
N SER A 246 -0.69 -0.16 7.32
CA SER A 246 0.28 -1.10 6.76
C SER A 246 1.56 -1.02 7.58
N HIS A 247 1.74 -2.00 8.45
CA HIS A 247 2.76 -1.97 9.50
C HIS A 247 3.36 -3.37 9.67
N PRO A 248 4.67 -3.50 9.99
CA PRO A 248 5.32 -4.80 10.13
C PRO A 248 4.71 -5.72 11.20
N ALA A 249 3.99 -5.16 12.18
CA ALA A 249 3.27 -5.94 13.20
C ALA A 249 1.87 -6.41 12.77
N VAL A 250 1.34 -5.90 11.66
CA VAL A 250 -0.07 -6.06 11.28
C VAL A 250 -0.26 -6.69 9.91
N ASP A 251 0.55 -6.36 8.91
CA ASP A 251 0.31 -6.81 7.53
C ASP A 251 0.30 -8.32 7.36
N ASN A 252 1.21 -9.02 8.03
CA ASN A 252 1.28 -10.48 8.05
C ASN A 252 0.05 -11.14 8.68
N LEU A 253 -0.68 -10.42 9.54
CA LEU A 253 -1.91 -10.91 10.17
C LEU A 253 -3.07 -11.01 9.16
N PHE A 254 -3.01 -10.33 8.02
CA PHE A 254 -4.00 -10.49 6.95
C PHE A 254 -3.78 -11.72 6.06
N SER A 255 -2.91 -12.65 6.49
CA SER A 255 -2.66 -13.90 5.78
C SER A 255 -3.83 -14.88 5.89
N SER A 256 -3.98 -15.70 4.88
CA SER A 256 -4.78 -16.93 4.92
C SER A 256 -3.89 -18.14 4.62
N GLN A 257 -4.43 -19.35 4.76
CA GLN A 257 -3.74 -20.57 4.35
C GLN A 257 -3.41 -20.57 2.84
N ARG A 258 -4.15 -19.79 2.05
CA ARG A 258 -3.97 -19.63 0.61
C ARG A 258 -2.92 -18.56 0.26
N VAL A 259 -3.02 -17.39 0.87
CA VAL A 259 -2.15 -16.24 0.59
C VAL A 259 -1.42 -15.83 1.86
N THR A 260 -0.10 -15.97 1.85
CA THR A 260 0.77 -15.50 2.94
C THR A 260 1.24 -14.08 2.64
N VAL A 261 0.84 -13.12 3.48
CA VAL A 261 1.23 -11.71 3.34
C VAL A 261 2.59 -11.48 3.99
N ILE A 262 3.49 -10.83 3.25
CA ILE A 262 4.85 -10.52 3.68
C ILE A 262 5.04 -9.00 3.61
N HIS A 263 5.38 -8.40 4.76
CA HIS A 263 5.80 -7.00 4.84
C HIS A 263 7.31 -6.90 4.60
N ASP A 264 7.72 -6.38 3.45
CA ASP A 264 9.11 -6.36 3.03
C ASP A 264 9.73 -4.96 3.06
N GLY A 265 11.01 -4.89 3.43
CA GLY A 265 11.79 -3.66 3.35
C GLY A 265 11.77 -2.75 4.58
N ALA A 266 11.09 -3.14 5.67
CA ALA A 266 10.99 -2.34 6.90
C ALA A 266 12.31 -2.18 7.67
N ARG A 267 13.36 -2.95 7.32
CA ARG A 267 14.69 -2.73 7.91
C ARG A 267 15.48 -1.58 7.29
N TYR A 268 14.94 -0.93 6.25
CA TYR A 268 15.64 0.07 5.46
C TYR A 268 14.96 1.43 5.57
N ALA A 269 15.73 2.42 6.01
CA ALA A 269 15.36 3.82 5.92
C ALA A 269 15.07 4.22 4.47
N ARG A 270 14.17 5.18 4.28
CA ARG A 270 13.71 5.57 2.94
C ARG A 270 14.84 6.04 2.02
N PHE A 271 15.80 6.83 2.52
CA PHE A 271 16.95 7.27 1.73
C PHE A 271 17.80 6.08 1.25
N HIS A 272 17.98 5.06 2.09
CA HIS A 272 18.70 3.83 1.70
C HIS A 272 18.04 3.17 0.49
N LYS A 273 16.71 3.08 0.47
CA LYS A 273 15.97 2.50 -0.65
C LYS A 273 16.21 3.27 -1.95
N VAL A 274 16.16 4.61 -1.90
CA VAL A 274 16.43 5.47 -3.06
C VAL A 274 17.87 5.31 -3.54
N ARG A 275 18.83 5.25 -2.62
CA ARG A 275 20.24 5.06 -2.97
C ARG A 275 20.50 3.73 -3.67
N GLU A 276 19.85 2.64 -3.27
CA GLU A 276 19.95 1.38 -4.04
C GLU A 276 19.28 1.51 -5.42
N LEU A 277 18.10 2.14 -5.48
CA LEU A 277 17.36 2.37 -6.74
C LEU A 277 18.11 3.26 -7.73
N ALA A 278 19.03 4.12 -7.28
CA ALA A 278 19.88 4.93 -8.15
C ALA A 278 20.65 4.10 -9.18
N SER A 279 20.90 2.81 -8.89
CA SER A 279 21.57 1.86 -9.78
C SER A 279 20.65 1.17 -10.81
N TRP A 280 19.35 1.49 -10.84
CA TRP A 280 18.37 0.82 -11.70
C TRP A 280 17.61 1.82 -12.60
N PRO A 281 18.17 2.17 -13.78
CA PRO A 281 17.61 3.20 -14.66
C PRO A 281 16.15 2.97 -15.05
N THR A 282 15.77 1.74 -15.36
CA THR A 282 14.39 1.41 -15.77
C THR A 282 13.39 1.58 -14.63
N ALA A 283 13.78 1.26 -13.40
CA ALA A 283 12.95 1.56 -12.23
C ALA A 283 12.82 3.07 -11.97
N LEU A 284 13.89 3.84 -12.17
CA LEU A 284 13.82 5.31 -12.10
C LEU A 284 12.92 5.91 -13.20
N ALA A 285 12.91 5.33 -14.40
CA ALA A 285 12.01 5.76 -15.48
C ALA A 285 10.54 5.42 -15.22
N ALA A 286 10.26 4.45 -14.33
CA ALA A 286 8.93 4.08 -13.88
C ALA A 286 8.53 4.76 -12.55
N LEU A 287 9.41 5.59 -11.97
CA LEU A 287 9.26 6.13 -10.62
C LEU A 287 8.06 7.08 -10.52
N ARG A 288 7.11 6.72 -9.65
CA ARG A 288 5.90 7.48 -9.36
C ARG A 288 5.71 7.60 -7.86
N VAL A 289 5.91 8.81 -7.36
CA VAL A 289 5.79 9.14 -5.92
C VAL A 289 4.66 10.13 -5.64
N CYS A 290 4.21 10.88 -6.65
CA CYS A 290 3.25 11.96 -6.47
C CYS A 290 1.87 11.45 -6.05
N PRO A 291 1.30 11.96 -4.93
CA PRO A 291 -0.06 11.61 -4.51
C PRO A 291 -1.13 12.34 -5.32
N SER A 292 -0.76 13.39 -6.05
CA SER A 292 -1.64 14.22 -6.87
C SER A 292 -1.79 13.66 -8.28
N ASN A 293 -2.78 14.16 -9.03
CA ASN A 293 -2.92 13.91 -10.46
C ASN A 293 -2.38 15.14 -11.23
N PRO A 294 -1.11 15.16 -11.68
CA PRO A 294 -0.52 16.30 -12.37
C PRO A 294 -0.87 16.34 -13.87
N GLY A 295 -1.98 15.73 -14.28
CA GLY A 295 -2.41 15.70 -15.68
C GLY A 295 -1.59 14.69 -16.49
N ASN A 296 -0.73 15.18 -17.38
CA ASN A 296 0.01 14.32 -18.32
C ASN A 296 1.28 13.69 -17.74
N GLU A 297 1.78 14.21 -16.62
CA GLU A 297 3.00 13.74 -15.97
C GLU A 297 2.73 12.60 -14.97
N LEU A 298 3.78 11.84 -14.62
CA LEU A 298 3.71 10.90 -13.49
C LEU A 298 3.83 11.61 -12.14
N ASN A 299 4.64 12.66 -12.09
CA ASN A 299 4.93 13.41 -10.87
C ASN A 299 4.81 14.92 -11.13
N CYS A 300 4.27 15.68 -10.16
CA CYS A 300 4.18 17.13 -10.30
C CYS A 300 5.52 17.86 -10.10
N GLY A 301 6.54 17.18 -9.57
CA GLY A 301 7.86 17.76 -9.32
C GLY A 301 7.95 18.77 -8.16
N VAL A 302 6.81 19.24 -7.62
CA VAL A 302 6.78 20.37 -6.66
C VAL A 302 6.06 20.10 -5.34
N CYS A 303 5.32 18.99 -5.20
CA CYS A 303 4.75 18.61 -3.91
C CYS A 303 5.85 18.07 -2.97
N GLU A 304 5.61 18.11 -1.66
CA GLU A 304 6.55 17.61 -0.64
C GLU A 304 7.13 16.23 -0.99
N LYS A 305 6.28 15.28 -1.39
CA LYS A 305 6.73 13.91 -1.70
C LYS A 305 7.62 13.86 -2.96
N CYS A 306 7.37 14.72 -3.96
CA CYS A 306 8.23 14.86 -5.13
C CYS A 306 9.56 15.55 -4.78
N LEU A 307 9.51 16.65 -4.02
CA LEU A 307 10.70 17.40 -3.60
C LEU A 307 11.61 16.55 -2.71
N ARG A 308 11.05 15.85 -1.73
CA ARG A 308 11.78 14.87 -0.92
C ARG A 308 12.45 13.79 -1.76
N THR A 309 11.74 13.26 -2.76
CA THR A 309 12.32 12.23 -3.64
C THR A 309 13.44 12.77 -4.51
N ARG A 310 13.30 13.99 -5.05
CA ARG A 310 14.37 14.68 -5.80
C ARG A 310 15.59 14.92 -4.91
N LEU A 311 15.39 15.30 -3.66
CA LEU A 311 16.46 15.49 -2.69
C LEU A 311 17.20 14.18 -2.35
N GLU A 312 16.47 13.10 -2.14
CA GLU A 312 17.05 11.77 -1.91
C GLU A 312 17.83 11.28 -3.13
N LEU A 313 17.32 11.53 -4.35
CA LEU A 313 18.02 11.23 -5.60
C LEU A 313 19.32 12.05 -5.73
N LEU A 314 19.26 13.35 -5.43
CA LEU A 314 20.43 14.23 -5.42
C LEU A 314 21.48 13.76 -4.42
N ALA A 315 21.06 13.42 -3.19
CA ALA A 315 21.92 12.87 -2.16
C ALA A 315 22.52 11.51 -2.55
N ALA A 316 21.83 10.74 -3.38
CA ALA A 316 22.31 9.48 -3.96
C ALA A 316 23.18 9.66 -5.21
N GLY A 317 23.40 10.89 -5.68
CA GLY A 317 24.22 11.18 -6.86
C GLY A 317 23.49 11.12 -8.20
N VAL A 318 22.16 11.08 -8.20
CA VAL A 318 21.34 11.14 -9.42
C VAL A 318 20.96 12.59 -9.69
N GLU A 319 21.52 13.18 -10.75
CA GLU A 319 21.32 14.61 -11.06
C GLU A 319 19.96 14.90 -11.70
N GLU A 320 19.37 13.92 -12.39
CA GLU A 320 18.06 14.07 -13.03
C GLU A 320 17.40 12.71 -13.28
N THR A 321 16.07 12.72 -13.43
CA THR A 321 15.31 11.56 -13.89
C THR A 321 14.25 12.00 -14.89
N ALA A 322 13.87 11.12 -15.82
CA ALA A 322 12.83 11.40 -16.80
C ALA A 322 11.47 11.77 -16.16
N THR A 323 11.18 11.26 -14.96
CA THR A 323 9.87 11.39 -14.32
C THR A 323 9.76 12.52 -13.30
N LEU A 324 10.88 13.10 -12.84
CA LEU A 324 10.91 14.20 -11.86
C LEU A 324 11.71 15.42 -12.33
N GLY A 325 12.41 15.32 -13.47
CA GLY A 325 13.32 16.35 -13.95
C GLY A 325 14.61 16.41 -13.12
N PRO A 326 15.28 17.59 -13.08
CA PRO A 326 16.50 17.79 -12.31
C PRO A 326 16.31 17.49 -10.82
N SER A 327 17.24 16.82 -10.16
CA SER A 327 17.13 16.51 -8.73
C SER A 327 17.39 17.73 -7.84
N LEU A 328 18.27 18.64 -8.28
CA LEU A 328 18.43 19.94 -7.64
C LEU A 328 17.22 20.84 -7.93
N THR A 329 16.65 21.41 -6.87
CA THR A 329 15.47 22.27 -6.95
C THR A 329 15.76 23.66 -6.38
N PRO A 330 15.05 24.72 -6.82
CA PRO A 330 15.10 26.02 -6.17
C PRO A 330 14.76 25.93 -4.67
N ILE A 331 15.49 26.68 -3.84
CA ILE A 331 15.31 26.69 -2.37
C ILE A 331 13.92 27.19 -1.97
N GLU A 332 13.34 28.08 -2.76
CA GLU A 332 12.03 28.70 -2.52
C GLU A 332 10.91 27.66 -2.47
N LEU A 333 11.04 26.57 -3.24
CA LEU A 333 10.09 25.46 -3.19
C LEU A 333 10.06 24.81 -1.81
N TRP A 334 11.19 24.75 -1.12
CA TRP A 334 11.29 24.19 0.23
C TRP A 334 10.75 25.16 1.27
N ASN A 335 11.05 26.45 1.15
CA ASN A 335 10.51 27.47 2.05
C ASN A 335 8.98 27.48 2.07
N ASN A 336 8.36 27.23 0.92
CA ASN A 336 6.90 27.19 0.76
C ASN A 336 6.24 25.87 1.21
N LEU A 337 7.02 24.83 1.54
CA LEU A 337 6.46 23.62 2.11
C LEU A 337 5.99 23.87 3.55
N GLY A 338 4.72 23.53 3.81
CA GLY A 338 4.16 23.48 5.16
C GLY A 338 4.87 22.47 6.08
N PRO A 339 4.34 22.26 7.30
CA PRO A 339 4.94 21.37 8.28
C PRO A 339 5.19 19.96 7.73
N VAL A 340 6.39 19.44 8.00
CA VAL A 340 6.83 18.13 7.47
C VAL A 340 6.30 16.94 8.30
N GLY A 341 5.91 17.15 9.55
CA GLY A 341 5.33 16.12 10.41
C GLY A 341 6.31 14.97 10.70
N ASP A 342 5.79 13.74 10.79
CA ASP A 342 6.55 12.49 10.95
C ASP A 342 7.65 12.29 9.88
N ARG A 343 7.55 13.01 8.76
CA ARG A 343 8.55 12.98 7.68
C ARG A 343 9.84 13.75 8.02
N ALA A 344 9.91 14.49 9.13
CA ALA A 344 11.13 15.19 9.53
C ALA A 344 12.35 14.25 9.62
N VAL A 345 12.15 13.04 10.14
CA VAL A 345 13.18 12.00 10.24
C VAL A 345 13.82 11.71 8.89
N THR A 346 13.02 11.69 7.81
CA THR A 346 13.52 11.39 6.46
C THR A 346 14.47 12.46 5.91
N TYR A 347 14.48 13.68 6.48
CA TYR A 347 15.39 14.75 6.07
C TYR A 347 16.72 14.70 6.83
N GLU A 348 16.75 14.14 8.04
CA GLU A 348 17.97 14.03 8.86
C GLU A 348 19.01 13.17 8.15
N ASP A 349 18.58 12.04 7.56
CA ASP A 349 19.41 11.13 6.77
C ASP A 349 20.07 11.81 5.55
N LEU A 350 19.54 12.95 5.10
CA LEU A 350 19.99 13.64 3.90
C LEU A 350 21.02 14.74 4.19
N LEU A 351 21.11 15.24 5.43
CA LEU A 351 21.97 16.39 5.75
C LEU A 351 23.45 16.11 5.43
N THR A 352 23.97 14.98 5.89
CA THR A 352 25.37 14.59 5.65
C THR A 352 25.70 14.42 4.15
N PRO A 353 24.97 13.61 3.36
CA PRO A 353 25.27 13.45 1.95
C PRO A 353 25.07 14.73 1.13
N LEU A 354 24.13 15.60 1.48
CA LEU A 354 23.93 16.89 0.80
C LEU A 354 25.06 17.88 1.11
N ARG A 355 25.54 17.95 2.36
CA ARG A 355 26.70 18.77 2.73
C ARG A 355 27.97 18.33 2.01
N ALA A 356 28.18 17.02 1.88
CA ALA A 356 29.31 16.48 1.11
C ALA A 356 29.29 16.92 -0.36
N ARG A 357 28.12 17.33 -0.88
CA ARG A 357 27.93 17.88 -2.22
C ARG A 357 27.92 19.42 -2.27
N GLY A 358 28.27 20.09 -1.18
CA GLY A 358 28.34 21.56 -1.11
C GLY A 358 27.00 22.28 -0.98
N LEU A 359 25.92 21.57 -0.63
CA LEU A 359 24.55 22.13 -0.58
C LEU A 359 24.20 22.69 0.82
N ALA A 360 25.07 23.52 1.38
CA ALA A 360 24.94 24.03 2.76
C ALA A 360 23.64 24.83 2.97
N ALA A 361 23.32 25.76 2.07
CA ALA A 361 22.11 26.59 2.16
C ALA A 361 20.81 25.76 2.17
N LEU A 362 20.78 24.65 1.42
CA LEU A 362 19.63 23.75 1.42
C LEU A 362 19.53 22.98 2.73
N CYS A 363 20.67 22.57 3.30
CA CYS A 363 20.71 21.90 4.60
C CYS A 363 20.20 22.79 5.73
N GLU A 364 20.50 24.09 5.70
CA GLU A 364 19.98 25.07 6.68
C GLU A 364 18.44 25.10 6.67
N VAL A 365 17.82 25.15 5.49
CA VAL A 365 16.35 25.10 5.35
C VAL A 365 15.77 23.79 5.90
N LEU A 366 16.42 22.65 5.67
CA LEU A 366 15.98 21.36 6.18
C LEU A 366 16.09 21.28 7.71
N GLU A 367 17.19 21.79 8.27
CA GLU A 367 17.43 21.85 9.71
C GLU A 367 16.39 22.72 10.42
N GLU A 368 16.02 23.85 9.84
CA GLU A 368 14.92 24.68 10.36
C GLU A 368 13.60 23.91 10.39
N LYS A 369 13.28 23.14 9.34
CA LYS A 369 12.07 22.31 9.30
C LYS A 369 12.10 21.17 10.32
N ILE A 370 13.24 20.51 10.48
CA ILE A 370 13.44 19.46 11.50
C ILE A 370 13.28 20.06 12.90
N LYS A 371 13.90 21.21 13.15
CA LYS A 371 13.79 21.94 14.42
C LYS A 371 12.35 22.39 14.69
N ALA A 372 11.65 22.90 13.68
CA ALA A 372 10.24 23.30 13.81
C ALA A 372 9.34 22.10 14.17
N TYR A 373 9.58 20.93 13.57
CA TYR A 373 8.88 19.70 13.95
C TYR A 373 9.14 19.33 15.42
N ARG A 374 10.41 19.28 15.83
CA ARG A 374 10.82 18.94 17.20
C ARG A 374 10.40 19.97 18.26
N GLY A 375 10.32 21.24 17.88
CA GLY A 375 9.99 22.36 18.76
C GLY A 375 8.49 22.68 18.86
N GLY A 376 7.73 22.41 17.79
CA GLY A 376 6.27 22.58 17.77
C GLY A 376 5.49 21.36 18.28
N TYR A 377 6.10 20.18 18.19
CA TYR A 377 5.65 18.94 18.80
C TYR A 377 6.81 18.38 19.63
N GLY A 378 7.00 18.94 20.82
CA GLY A 378 7.69 18.18 21.85
C GLY A 378 7.02 16.81 21.95
N TYR A 379 7.82 15.77 22.18
CA TYR A 379 7.33 14.45 22.57
C TYR A 379 6.44 14.62 23.82
N HIS A 380 5.15 14.94 23.63
CA HIS A 380 4.14 14.65 24.63
C HIS A 380 3.90 13.15 24.49
N ASN A 381 4.71 12.38 25.20
CA ASN A 381 4.28 11.07 25.63
C ASN A 381 3.29 11.32 26.79
N PRO A 382 1.97 11.13 26.61
CA PRO A 382 1.02 11.32 27.69
C PRO A 382 1.21 10.33 28.85
N ASP A 383 2.08 9.31 28.70
CA ASP A 383 2.27 8.22 29.66
C ASP A 383 3.65 8.17 30.36
N LEU A 384 4.46 9.24 30.31
CA LEU A 384 5.64 9.34 31.18
C LEU A 384 5.31 10.20 32.41
N PRO A 385 5.42 9.67 33.64
CA PRO A 385 5.23 10.47 34.84
C PRO A 385 6.27 11.60 34.84
N GLN A 386 5.79 12.84 35.01
CA GLN A 386 6.66 13.98 35.24
C GLN A 386 7.15 13.90 36.69
N ASP A 387 8.35 13.38 36.88
CA ASP A 387 9.09 13.60 38.13
C ASP A 387 9.60 15.04 38.14
N GLY A 388 9.10 15.83 39.10
CA GLY A 388 9.47 17.22 39.35
C GLY A 388 8.61 17.85 40.42
#